data_AF-A0A846BAL8-F1
#
_entry.id   AF-A0A846BAL8-F1
#
_cell.length_a   1.000
_cell.length_b   1.000
_cell.length_c   1.000
_cell.angle_alpha   90.00
_cell.angle_beta   90.00
_cell.angle_gamma   90.00
#
_symmetry.space_group_name_H-M   'P 1'
#
loop_
_entity.id
_entity.type
_entity.pdbx_description
1 polymer ?
#
loop_
_entity_poly.entity_id
_entity_poly.type
_entity_poly.pdbx_seq_one_letter_code
_entity_poly.pdbx_strand_id
1 'polypeptide(L)'
;MEAPPHQEEWQYLVPRPHPWRKQLYIKGRKLRAFSVWRDMIVNELSLEEAADNWDLPLADVSEAIRYCESHQELLKLEAEEEGYRPAARESQSPDTGTTHSPFAHLKN
;
A
#
# COMPACT_ATOMS: atom_id res chain seq x y z
N MET A 1 10.29 4.62 -27.30
CA MET A 1 8.82 4.72 -27.42
C MET A 1 8.38 5.59 -26.26
N GLU A 2 8.03 6.84 -26.58
CA GLU A 2 7.67 7.88 -25.63
C GLU A 2 6.17 7.75 -25.38
N ALA A 3 5.76 7.32 -24.20
CA ALA A 3 4.34 7.31 -23.83
C ALA A 3 3.95 8.75 -23.46
N PRO A 4 2.99 9.38 -24.16
CA PRO A 4 2.62 10.75 -23.85
C PRO A 4 2.06 10.84 -22.43
N PRO A 5 2.34 11.94 -21.69
CA PRO A 5 1.77 12.15 -20.37
C PRO A 5 0.30 12.48 -20.57
N HIS A 6 -0.56 11.46 -20.59
CA HIS A 6 -1.98 11.66 -20.37
C HIS A 6 -2.13 12.12 -18.92
N GLN A 7 -1.97 13.43 -18.72
CA GLN A 7 -2.62 14.14 -17.63
C GLN A 7 -4.13 14.02 -17.88
N GLU A 8 -4.67 12.81 -17.72
CA GLU A 8 -6.10 12.62 -17.60
C GLU A 8 -6.54 13.62 -16.51
N GLU A 9 -7.46 14.51 -16.86
CA GLU A 9 -8.02 15.51 -15.98
C GLU A 9 -8.79 14.80 -14.86
N TRP A 10 -8.05 14.27 -13.88
CA TRP A 10 -8.64 13.57 -12.75
C TRP A 10 -9.45 14.58 -11.93
N GLN A 11 -10.76 14.37 -11.89
CA GLN A 11 -11.69 15.29 -11.26
C GLN A 11 -11.61 15.21 -9.73
N TYR A 12 -11.29 14.00 -9.25
CA TYR A 12 -11.26 13.60 -7.85
C TYR A 12 -9.87 13.18 -7.39
N LEU A 13 -8.90 13.02 -8.28
CA LEU A 13 -7.51 12.76 -7.91
C LEU A 13 -6.64 14.00 -8.09
N VAL A 14 -5.81 14.29 -7.10
CA VAL A 14 -4.90 15.44 -7.12
C VAL A 14 -3.44 14.99 -6.95
N PRO A 15 -2.52 15.52 -7.77
CA PRO A 15 -1.10 15.33 -7.54
C PRO A 15 -0.67 16.13 -6.32
N ARG A 16 0.15 15.52 -5.47
CA ARG A 16 0.81 16.19 -4.35
C ARG A 16 2.30 16.30 -4.65
N PRO A 17 2.94 17.45 -4.38
CA PRO A 17 4.38 17.55 -4.48
C PRO A 17 5.01 16.66 -3.41
N HIS A 18 5.64 15.57 -3.83
CA HIS A 18 6.44 14.71 -2.98
C HIS A 18 7.81 14.51 -3.66
N PRO A 19 8.93 14.49 -2.91
CA PRO A 19 10.28 14.49 -3.48
C PRO A 19 10.60 13.31 -4.41
N TRP A 20 9.90 12.18 -4.24
CA TRP A 20 10.10 10.97 -5.03
C TRP A 20 8.80 10.25 -5.41
N ARG A 21 7.68 10.56 -4.72
CA ARG A 21 6.39 9.91 -5.01
C ARG A 21 5.62 10.65 -6.08
N LYS A 22 5.07 9.90 -7.03
CA LYS A 22 4.21 10.37 -8.11
C LYS A 22 2.76 9.92 -7.95
N GLN A 23 2.44 9.15 -6.91
CA GLN A 23 1.06 8.72 -6.63
C GLN A 23 0.08 9.89 -6.47
N LEU A 24 -1.12 9.74 -7.05
CA LEU A 24 -2.22 10.67 -6.86
C LEU A 24 -3.01 10.40 -5.57
N TYR A 25 -3.58 11.47 -5.02
CA TYR A 25 -4.36 11.46 -3.78
C TYR A 25 -5.82 11.79 -4.07
N ILE A 26 -6.73 11.23 -3.28
CA ILE A 26 -8.15 11.59 -3.32
C ILE A 26 -8.30 13.05 -2.86
N LYS A 27 -8.97 13.86 -3.65
CA LYS A 27 -9.20 15.29 -3.42
C LYS A 27 -9.95 15.49 -2.10
N GLY A 28 -9.43 16.38 -1.27
CA GLY A 28 -10.03 16.65 0.05
C GLY A 28 -9.71 15.60 1.12
N ARG A 29 -9.02 14.50 0.80
CA ARG A 29 -8.55 13.52 1.79
C ARG A 29 -7.03 13.36 1.75
N LYS A 30 -6.45 12.84 2.84
CA LYS A 30 -5.04 12.43 2.89
C LYS A 30 -4.88 10.94 2.50
N LEU A 31 -5.72 10.48 1.58
CA LEU A 31 -5.82 9.08 1.17
C LEU A 31 -5.32 8.92 -0.26
N ARG A 32 -4.59 7.83 -0.52
CA ARG A 32 -4.04 7.51 -1.84
C ARG A 32 -5.03 6.67 -2.63
N ALA A 33 -5.12 6.89 -3.94
CA ALA A 33 -5.92 6.04 -4.83
C ALA A 33 -5.54 4.55 -4.70
N PHE A 34 -4.22 4.28 -4.64
CA PHE A 34 -3.70 2.92 -4.45
C PHE A 34 -4.12 2.28 -3.13
N SER A 35 -4.28 3.05 -2.05
CA SER A 35 -4.70 2.50 -0.77
C SER A 35 -6.14 1.99 -0.83
N VAL A 36 -7.04 2.74 -1.48
CA VAL A 36 -8.43 2.32 -1.71
C VAL A 36 -8.48 1.06 -2.60
N TRP A 37 -7.76 1.09 -3.72
CA TRP A 37 -7.72 -0.06 -4.64
C TRP A 37 -7.13 -1.30 -3.98
N ARG A 38 -6.00 -1.18 -3.28
CA ARG A 38 -5.38 -2.31 -2.57
C ARG A 38 -6.30 -2.87 -1.49
N ASP A 39 -6.94 -2.02 -0.71
CA ASP A 39 -7.89 -2.44 0.32
C ASP A 39 -9.08 -3.18 -0.30
N MET A 40 -9.61 -2.67 -1.42
CA MET A 40 -10.67 -3.33 -2.19
C MET A 40 -10.26 -4.71 -2.68
N ILE A 41 -9.05 -4.87 -3.23
CA ILE A 41 -8.54 -6.18 -3.68
C ILE A 41 -8.27 -7.13 -2.51
N VAL A 42 -7.71 -6.63 -1.40
CA VAL A 42 -7.35 -7.45 -0.21
C VAL A 42 -8.59 -7.94 0.52
N ASN A 43 -9.63 -7.11 0.62
CA ASN A 43 -10.88 -7.45 1.28
C ASN A 43 -11.97 -7.92 0.30
N GLU A 44 -11.64 -8.05 -0.99
CA GLU A 44 -12.55 -8.44 -2.07
C GLU A 44 -13.84 -7.59 -2.12
N LEU A 45 -13.73 -6.30 -1.78
CA LEU A 45 -14.87 -5.38 -1.71
C LEU A 45 -15.34 -4.99 -3.11
N SER A 46 -16.65 -4.77 -3.23
CA SER A 46 -17.22 -4.13 -4.41
C SER A 46 -17.00 -2.62 -4.42
N LEU A 47 -17.19 -1.95 -5.56
CA LEU A 47 -17.15 -0.49 -5.69
C LEU A 47 -18.00 0.23 -4.62
N GLU A 48 -19.21 -0.28 -4.40
CA GLU A 48 -20.19 0.26 -3.44
C GLU A 48 -19.73 0.06 -1.99
N GLU A 49 -19.19 -1.11 -1.67
CA GLU A 49 -18.68 -1.40 -0.33
C GLU A 49 -17.39 -0.64 -0.03
N ALA A 50 -16.50 -0.48 -1.01
CA ALA A 50 -15.30 0.34 -0.86
C ALA A 50 -15.66 1.82 -0.68
N ALA A 51 -16.68 2.31 -1.39
CA ALA A 51 -17.23 3.65 -1.20
C ALA A 51 -17.77 3.84 0.22
N ASP A 52 -18.54 2.89 0.74
CA ASP A 52 -19.05 2.94 2.12
C ASP A 52 -17.90 2.86 3.16
N ASN A 53 -17.00 1.89 3.02
CA ASN A 53 -15.89 1.65 3.93
C ASN A 53 -14.94 2.86 4.05
N TRP A 54 -14.66 3.53 2.94
CA TRP A 54 -13.78 4.71 2.91
C TRP A 54 -14.54 6.03 3.04
N ASP A 55 -15.86 5.99 3.14
CA ASP A 55 -16.76 7.16 3.13
C ASP A 55 -16.48 8.05 1.89
N LEU A 56 -16.36 7.41 0.73
CA LEU A 56 -16.07 8.05 -0.56
C LEU A 56 -17.23 7.91 -1.52
N PRO A 57 -17.48 8.90 -2.40
CA PRO A 57 -18.44 8.72 -3.47
C PRO A 57 -17.93 7.65 -4.46
N LEU A 58 -18.87 6.91 -5.07
CA LEU A 58 -18.56 5.91 -6.09
C LEU A 58 -17.69 6.46 -7.24
N ALA A 59 -17.86 7.74 -7.57
CA ALA A 59 -17.05 8.41 -8.58
C ALA A 59 -15.55 8.40 -8.21
N ASP A 60 -15.20 8.77 -6.97
CA ASP A 60 -13.82 8.77 -6.47
C ASP A 60 -13.21 7.36 -6.52
N VAL A 61 -13.97 6.35 -6.09
CA VAL A 61 -13.50 4.95 -6.08
C VAL A 61 -13.29 4.44 -7.50
N SER A 62 -14.24 4.70 -8.41
CA SER A 62 -14.14 4.30 -9.81
C SER A 62 -12.93 4.93 -10.50
N GLU A 63 -12.66 6.20 -10.20
CA GLU A 63 -11.52 6.94 -10.75
C GLU A 63 -10.19 6.44 -10.16
N ALA A 64 -10.17 6.08 -8.87
CA ALA A 64 -9.02 5.46 -8.23
C ALA A 64 -8.65 4.11 -8.85
N ILE A 65 -9.65 3.29 -9.20
CA ILE A 65 -9.44 2.00 -9.87
C ILE A 65 -8.86 2.23 -11.26
N ARG A 66 -9.47 3.11 -12.07
CA ARG A 66 -8.97 3.46 -13.41
C ARG A 66 -7.53 3.97 -13.38
N TYR A 67 -7.22 4.83 -12.42
CA TYR A 67 -5.86 5.30 -12.22
C TYR A 67 -4.90 4.15 -11.91
N CYS A 68 -5.28 3.24 -11.02
CA CYS A 68 -4.45 2.09 -10.67
C CYS A 68 -4.25 1.16 -11.88
N GLU A 69 -5.29 0.88 -12.67
CA GLU A 69 -5.19 0.05 -13.88
C GLU A 69 -4.27 0.66 -14.95
N SER A 70 -4.36 1.97 -15.19
CA SER A 70 -3.48 2.66 -16.16
C SER A 70 -2.05 2.85 -15.67
N HIS A 71 -1.82 2.87 -14.34
CA HIS A 71 -0.52 3.20 -13.73
C HIS A 71 0.09 2.05 -12.91
N GLN A 72 -0.29 0.79 -13.16
CA GLN A 72 0.22 -0.38 -12.43
C GLN A 72 1.75 -0.47 -12.44
N GLU A 73 2.39 -0.18 -13.58
CA GLU A 73 3.85 -0.22 -13.71
C GLU A 73 4.55 0.84 -12.85
N LEU A 74 3.99 2.05 -12.80
CA LEU A 74 4.51 3.15 -11.97
C LEU A 74 4.34 2.84 -10.48
N LEU A 75 3.17 2.32 -10.09
CA LEU A 75 2.89 1.89 -8.73
C LEU A 75 3.84 0.78 -8.27
N LYS A 76 4.16 -0.17 -9.15
CA LYS A 76 5.11 -1.24 -8.86
C LYS A 76 6.52 -0.69 -8.64
N LEU A 77 6.97 0.22 -9.51
CA LEU A 77 8.27 0.88 -9.41
C LEU A 77 8.40 1.70 -8.11
N GLU A 78 7.35 2.43 -7.73
CA GLU A 78 7.31 3.17 -6.47
C GLU A 78 7.25 2.25 -5.24
N ALA A 79 6.54 1.12 -5.33
CA ALA A 79 6.50 0.12 -4.25
C ALA A 79 7.86 -0.56 -4.05
N GLU A 80 8.60 -0.79 -5.13
CA GLU A 80 9.98 -1.28 -5.07
C GLU A 80 10.92 -0.22 -4.44
N GLU A 81 10.74 1.07 -4.76
CA GLU A 81 11.51 2.18 -4.16
C GLU A 81 11.18 2.41 -2.68
N GLU A 82 9.90 2.36 -2.27
CA GLU A 82 9.49 2.43 -0.86
C GLU A 82 9.90 1.16 -0.09
N GLY A 83 9.84 -0.01 -0.73
CA GLY A 83 10.30 -1.29 -0.18
C GLY A 83 11.81 -1.35 0.04
N TYR A 84 12.58 -0.47 -0.62
CA TYR A 84 14.03 -0.32 -0.43
C TYR A 84 14.41 0.52 0.81
N ARG A 85 13.53 0.60 1.80
CA ARG A 85 13.94 0.81 3.19
C ARG A 85 13.77 -0.51 3.95
N PRO A 86 14.69 -1.50 3.79
CA PRO A 86 14.76 -2.57 4.77
C PRO A 86 14.90 -1.89 6.12
N ALA A 87 14.13 -2.35 7.10
CA ALA A 87 14.17 -1.87 8.47
C ALA A 87 15.63 -1.77 8.96
N ALA A 88 16.23 -0.60 8.80
CA ALA A 88 17.50 -0.28 9.39
C ALA A 88 17.18 0.00 10.86
N ARG A 89 17.51 -0.99 11.70
CA ARG A 89 17.34 -1.12 13.15
C ARG A 89 15.99 -1.65 13.62
N GLU A 90 16.01 -2.91 14.04
CA GLU A 90 16.08 -3.15 15.48
C GLU A 90 17.39 -3.88 15.78
N SER A 91 18.26 -3.21 16.53
CA SER A 91 19.47 -3.78 17.13
C SER A 91 19.22 -3.82 18.63
N GLN A 92 19.70 -4.90 19.29
CA GLN A 92 19.81 -5.15 20.74
C GLN A 92 18.67 -6.01 21.32
N SER A 93 18.90 -7.14 21.99
CA SER A 93 20.15 -7.69 22.57
C SER A 93 20.02 -9.19 22.94
N PRO A 94 21.15 -9.88 23.18
CA PRO A 94 21.21 -11.30 23.53
C PRO A 94 20.90 -11.51 25.02
N ASP A 95 20.00 -12.43 25.36
CA ASP A 95 19.90 -12.96 26.72
C ASP A 95 20.26 -14.45 26.73
N THR A 96 21.50 -14.68 27.12
CA THR A 96 22.02 -15.94 27.61
C THR A 96 21.36 -16.26 28.96
N GLY A 97 20.60 -17.35 29.03
CA GLY A 97 20.41 -18.07 30.29
C GLY A 97 18.99 -18.56 30.58
N THR A 98 18.71 -19.83 30.26
CA THR A 98 17.83 -20.66 31.10
C THR A 98 18.19 -22.13 30.93
N THR A 99 18.96 -22.59 31.90
CA THR A 99 19.14 -23.94 32.44
C THR A 99 18.61 -25.12 31.60
N HIS A 100 19.53 -25.85 30.95
CA HIS A 100 19.27 -27.25 30.59
C HIS A 100 19.61 -28.11 31.82
N SER A 101 18.63 -28.30 32.70
CA SER A 101 18.70 -29.29 33.78
C SER A 101 18.15 -30.65 33.29
N PRO A 102 18.82 -31.78 33.60
CA PRO A 102 18.63 -33.06 32.93
C PRO A 102 17.64 -33.99 33.65
N PHE A 103 16.39 -34.09 33.20
CA PHE A 103 15.40 -35.12 33.60
C PHE A 103 14.31 -35.14 32.51
N ALA A 104 13.78 -36.23 31.95
CA ALA A 104 13.97 -37.65 32.09
C ALA A 104 13.47 -38.30 30.79
N HIS A 105 14.19 -39.29 30.25
CA HIS A 105 13.62 -40.28 29.33
C HIS A 105 13.98 -41.66 29.88
N LEU A 106 13.19 -42.13 30.84
CA LEU A 106 13.19 -43.53 31.22
C LEU A 106 12.26 -44.26 30.24
N LYS A 107 12.85 -45.11 29.40
CA LYS A 107 12.13 -46.11 28.62
C LYS A 107 11.41 -47.05 29.58
N ASN A 108 10.13 -47.33 29.32
CA ASN A 108 9.62 -48.70 29.33
C ASN A 108 8.32 -48.79 28.53
#